data_AF-A0A3L8Q578-F1
#
_entry.id   AF-A0A3L8Q578-F1
#
_cell.length_a   1.000
_cell.length_b   1.000
_cell.length_c   1.000
_cell.angle_alpha   90.00
_cell.angle_beta   90.00
_cell.angle_gamma   90.00
#
_symmetry.space_group_name_H-M   'P 1'
#
loop_
_entity.id
_entity.type
_entity.pdbx_description
1 polymer ?
#
loop_
_entity_poly.entity_id
_entity_poly.type
_entity_poly.pdbx_seq_one_letter_code
_entity_poly.pdbx_strand_id
1 'polypeptide(L)'
;CGGPGGSGDSGALGTGTVCGLGPLGDAAPRSGGAGLTPEGGMWQLGVLIPLLGGALRVTQDPGELQVTTGGTVALECQVEVAESEALLRMEWVRAGGFGVLCATRLHLGIPLPLFSCPHHVPGTQLAWQPPWATLSLPQVQGNDSGRYLCRVTLEIPRHGTATGNGTELRVTPGTAWDCPGRLHAAWRGARGGGTAEGFREGH
;
A
#
# COMPACT_ATOMS: atom_id res chain seq x y z
N CYS A 1 -10.21 -29.89 20.19
CA CYS A 1 -10.54 -31.27 19.78
C CYS A 1 -9.45 -32.19 20.26
N GLY A 2 -9.76 -33.10 21.19
CA GLY A 2 -8.94 -34.28 21.40
C GLY A 2 -9.19 -35.28 20.29
N GLY A 3 -8.12 -35.94 19.82
CA GLY A 3 -8.21 -37.24 19.15
C GLY A 3 -8.64 -38.34 20.13
N PRO A 4 -8.93 -39.56 19.65
CA PRO A 4 -7.91 -40.46 19.07
C PRO A 4 -8.39 -41.09 17.74
N GLY A 5 -7.62 -41.79 16.91
CA GLY A 5 -6.30 -42.42 17.03
C GLY A 5 -6.36 -43.80 16.34
N GLY A 6 -5.39 -44.07 15.45
CA GLY A 6 -4.99 -45.39 14.95
C GLY A 6 -5.26 -45.63 13.45
N SER A 7 -4.43 -46.33 12.68
CA SER A 7 -3.04 -46.81 12.77
C SER A 7 -2.83 -47.80 11.60
N GLY A 8 -1.63 -47.83 11.01
CA GLY A 8 -1.12 -48.91 10.13
C GLY A 8 -0.75 -48.40 8.72
N ASP A 9 0.52 -48.04 8.46
CA ASP A 9 1.68 -48.90 8.08
C ASP A 9 1.60 -49.35 6.61
N SER A 10 2.65 -49.40 5.78
CA SER A 10 4.10 -49.28 5.97
C SER A 10 4.80 -49.23 4.59
N GLY A 11 6.01 -48.66 4.55
CA GLY A 11 7.08 -48.98 3.58
C GLY A 11 7.31 -47.96 2.45
N ALA A 12 8.53 -47.60 2.05
CA ALA A 12 9.88 -47.97 2.50
C ALA A 12 10.91 -47.07 1.78
N LEU A 13 11.94 -46.64 2.53
CA LEU A 13 13.38 -46.59 2.18
C LEU A 13 13.93 -45.71 1.03
N GLY A 14 15.00 -44.98 1.37
CA GLY A 14 16.02 -44.48 0.43
C GLY A 14 16.66 -43.14 0.84
N THR A 15 17.51 -43.11 1.87
CA THR A 15 18.99 -42.91 1.78
C THR A 15 19.46 -41.61 1.14
N GLY A 16 20.15 -40.77 1.93
CA GLY A 16 20.78 -39.53 1.47
C GLY A 16 22.11 -39.73 0.74
N THR A 17 22.73 -38.62 0.31
CA THR A 17 24.19 -38.37 0.22
C THR A 17 24.44 -36.91 -0.18
N VAL A 18 25.47 -36.33 0.43
CA VAL A 18 26.10 -35.03 0.20
C VAL A 18 27.43 -35.24 -0.57
N CYS A 19 27.90 -34.20 -1.29
CA CYS A 19 29.26 -33.92 -1.82
C CYS A 19 29.57 -34.15 -3.33
N GLY A 20 30.30 -33.16 -3.89
CA GLY A 20 31.08 -33.16 -5.15
C GLY A 20 30.89 -31.83 -5.90
N LEU A 21 31.71 -30.76 -5.81
CA LEU A 21 33.15 -30.51 -6.06
C LEU A 21 33.65 -30.71 -7.52
N GLY A 22 33.76 -29.59 -8.24
CA GLY A 22 34.83 -29.21 -9.22
C GLY A 22 34.63 -29.56 -10.72
N PRO A 23 35.42 -28.97 -11.67
CA PRO A 23 36.48 -27.96 -11.51
C PRO A 23 36.54 -26.81 -12.57
N LEU A 24 37.45 -25.87 -12.26
CA LEU A 24 38.29 -24.95 -13.06
C LEU A 24 38.07 -24.73 -14.57
N GLY A 25 38.11 -23.45 -14.94
CA GLY A 25 38.46 -22.96 -16.29
C GLY A 25 39.04 -21.54 -16.22
N ASP A 26 40.36 -21.46 -16.02
CA ASP A 26 41.17 -20.25 -16.15
C ASP A 26 41.29 -19.78 -17.61
N ALA A 27 41.23 -18.47 -17.85
CA ALA A 27 41.97 -17.83 -18.93
C ALA A 27 42.09 -16.30 -18.69
N ALA A 28 43.23 -15.88 -18.16
CA ALA A 28 43.71 -14.51 -18.24
C ALA A 28 44.30 -14.23 -19.63
N PRO A 29 44.44 -12.95 -20.00
CA PRO A 29 45.72 -12.51 -20.52
C PRO A 29 46.25 -11.28 -19.79
N ARG A 30 47.54 -11.32 -19.44
CA ARG A 30 48.38 -10.15 -19.11
C ARG A 30 49.44 -9.98 -20.19
N SER A 31 49.84 -8.73 -20.41
CA SER A 31 51.06 -8.21 -21.07
C SER A 31 50.65 -7.20 -22.16
N GLY A 32 51.07 -5.95 -22.24
CA GLY A 32 52.03 -5.07 -21.56
C GLY A 32 51.66 -3.63 -22.02
N GLY A 33 51.95 -2.54 -21.31
CA GLY A 33 53.29 -1.98 -21.13
C GLY A 33 53.49 -0.71 -21.98
N ALA A 34 53.40 0.44 -21.31
CA ALA A 34 54.03 1.76 -21.60
C ALA A 34 53.63 2.61 -22.82
N GLY A 35 53.36 3.89 -22.56
CA GLY A 35 53.32 4.96 -23.57
C GLY A 35 52.60 6.22 -23.11
N LEU A 36 53.25 7.04 -22.26
CA LEU A 36 52.84 8.42 -22.05
C LEU A 36 53.35 9.28 -23.22
N THR A 37 52.45 9.91 -23.95
CA THR A 37 52.71 11.15 -24.70
C THR A 37 51.57 12.12 -24.41
N PRO A 38 51.83 13.35 -23.97
CA PRO A 38 50.84 14.41 -23.99
C PRO A 38 50.72 14.96 -25.41
N GLU A 39 49.76 15.84 -25.63
CA GLU A 39 49.50 16.62 -26.85
C GLU A 39 48.41 16.05 -27.77
N GLY A 40 47.33 16.83 -27.90
CA GLY A 40 46.35 16.68 -28.97
C GLY A 40 44.91 16.49 -28.51
N GLY A 41 44.27 17.61 -28.16
CA GLY A 41 42.93 17.97 -28.65
C GLY A 41 41.73 17.03 -28.43
N MET A 42 40.63 17.67 -28.01
CA MET A 42 39.24 17.25 -28.25
C MET A 42 38.63 16.26 -27.25
N TRP A 43 38.23 16.78 -26.10
CA TRP A 43 37.06 16.25 -25.38
C TRP A 43 35.88 17.17 -25.73
N GLN A 44 35.18 16.88 -26.82
CA GLN A 44 33.93 16.11 -26.82
C GLN A 44 32.92 16.68 -25.83
N LEU A 45 32.01 17.47 -26.41
CA LEU A 45 30.62 17.69 -26.03
C LEU A 45 30.34 17.59 -24.54
N GLY A 46 30.29 18.76 -23.89
CA GLY A 46 29.50 18.92 -22.68
C GLY A 46 28.09 18.42 -22.98
N VAL A 47 27.79 17.20 -22.50
CA VAL A 47 26.43 16.71 -22.44
C VAL A 47 25.71 17.71 -21.55
N LEU A 48 24.90 18.57 -22.17
CA LEU A 48 23.86 19.29 -21.47
C LEU A 48 22.99 18.20 -20.84
N ILE A 49 23.26 17.88 -19.58
CA ILE A 49 22.32 17.15 -18.76
C ILE A 49 21.05 17.99 -18.84
N PRO A 50 19.95 17.47 -19.39
CA PRO A 50 18.71 18.20 -19.32
C PRO A 50 18.38 18.29 -17.84
N LEU A 51 18.50 19.49 -17.25
CA LEU A 51 17.90 19.84 -15.98
C LEU A 51 16.37 19.85 -16.17
N LEU A 52 15.81 18.68 -16.46
CA LEU A 52 14.38 18.44 -16.59
C LEU A 52 14.01 17.45 -15.49
N GLY A 53 13.77 17.96 -14.29
CA GLY A 53 13.28 17.19 -13.15
C GLY A 53 13.20 18.09 -11.92
N GLY A 54 11.99 18.52 -11.59
CA GLY A 54 11.72 19.60 -10.64
C GLY A 54 12.27 19.37 -9.24
N ALA A 55 12.46 20.47 -8.51
CA ALA A 55 12.88 20.53 -7.11
C ALA A 55 11.99 19.72 -6.13
N LEU A 56 10.85 19.23 -6.60
CA LEU A 56 9.85 18.47 -5.86
C LEU A 56 9.43 17.23 -6.67
N ARG A 57 9.53 16.06 -6.04
CA ARG A 57 9.04 14.79 -6.58
C ARG A 57 8.15 14.10 -5.55
N VAL A 58 7.07 13.50 -6.04
CA VAL A 58 6.10 12.78 -5.22
C VAL A 58 5.91 11.38 -5.80
N THR A 59 6.07 10.36 -4.98
CA THR A 59 5.81 8.97 -5.33
C THR A 59 4.72 8.41 -4.42
N GLN A 60 3.90 7.52 -4.95
CA GLN A 60 2.82 6.86 -4.22
C GLN A 60 2.84 5.40 -4.61
N ASP A 61 2.78 4.54 -3.59
CA ASP A 61 2.73 3.09 -3.71
C ASP A 61 1.86 2.56 -2.54
N PRO A 62 1.05 1.50 -2.74
CA PRO A 62 0.83 0.77 -3.97
C PRO A 62 0.01 1.55 -5.01
N GLY A 63 0.14 1.18 -6.29
CA GLY A 63 -0.70 1.71 -7.36
C GLY A 63 -2.16 1.21 -7.29
N GLU A 64 -2.41 0.08 -6.64
CA GLU A 64 -3.73 -0.49 -6.42
C GLU A 64 -3.81 -1.12 -5.03
N LEU A 65 -4.92 -0.93 -4.34
CA LEU A 65 -5.15 -1.43 -2.99
C LEU A 65 -6.57 -1.99 -2.87
N GLN A 66 -6.70 -3.22 -2.39
CA GLN A 66 -7.99 -3.87 -2.18
C GLN A 66 -8.27 -4.01 -0.68
N VAL A 67 -9.44 -3.58 -0.25
CA VAL A 67 -9.89 -3.64 1.15
C VAL A 67 -11.35 -4.08 1.21
N THR A 68 -11.75 -4.71 2.30
CA THR A 68 -13.15 -5.07 2.54
C THR A 68 -13.93 -3.93 3.19
N THR A 69 -15.24 -3.88 2.93
CA THR A 69 -16.14 -2.91 3.59
C THR A 69 -15.98 -2.93 5.12
N GLY A 70 -15.92 -1.75 5.72
CA GLY A 70 -15.70 -1.56 7.16
C GLY A 70 -14.22 -1.63 7.58
N GLY A 71 -13.31 -1.90 6.64
CA GLY A 71 -11.87 -1.88 6.88
C GLY A 71 -11.30 -0.47 7.08
N THR A 72 -10.00 -0.41 7.38
CA THR A 72 -9.24 0.84 7.42
C THR A 72 -8.18 0.79 6.33
N VAL A 73 -8.10 1.86 5.54
CA VAL A 73 -7.13 2.05 4.47
C VAL A 73 -6.03 2.99 4.96
N ALA A 74 -4.78 2.69 4.61
CA ALA A 74 -3.64 3.60 4.72
C ALA A 74 -3.08 3.85 3.32
N LEU A 75 -3.12 5.11 2.86
CA LEU A 75 -2.55 5.54 1.59
C LEU A 75 -1.23 6.26 1.87
N GLU A 76 -0.17 5.84 1.18
CA GLU A 76 1.17 6.36 1.43
C GLU A 76 1.68 7.20 0.28
N CYS A 77 2.50 8.18 0.62
CA CYS A 77 3.08 9.16 -0.28
C CYS A 77 4.48 9.52 0.21
N GLN A 78 5.48 9.38 -0.65
CA GLN A 78 6.84 9.84 -0.38
C GLN A 78 7.06 11.18 -1.09
N VAL A 79 7.64 12.13 -0.37
CA VAL A 79 7.93 13.48 -0.87
C VAL A 79 9.44 13.71 -0.85
N GLU A 80 10.01 13.91 -2.02
CA GLU A 80 11.42 14.24 -2.21
C GLU A 80 11.53 15.69 -2.61
N VAL A 81 12.29 16.47 -1.84
CA VAL A 81 12.52 17.90 -2.05
C VAL A 81 14.02 18.15 -2.02
N ALA A 82 14.53 18.99 -2.93
CA ALA A 82 15.95 19.32 -2.95
C ALA A 82 16.37 20.22 -1.78
N GLU A 83 15.42 20.99 -1.23
CA GLU A 83 15.63 21.98 -0.18
C GLU A 83 15.35 21.41 1.22
N SER A 84 16.23 21.73 2.19
CA SER A 84 16.15 21.24 3.58
C SER A 84 15.16 22.03 4.46
N GLU A 85 14.88 23.29 4.11
CA GLU A 85 13.95 24.17 4.85
C GLU A 85 12.68 24.44 4.04
N ALA A 86 12.05 23.37 3.57
CA ALA A 86 10.86 23.44 2.76
C ALA A 86 9.58 23.59 3.61
N LEU A 87 8.73 24.53 3.21
CA LEU A 87 7.32 24.59 3.61
C LEU A 87 6.47 23.98 2.49
N LEU A 88 5.73 22.94 2.81
CA LEU A 88 4.88 22.20 1.90
C LEU A 88 3.41 22.45 2.22
N ARG A 89 2.57 22.53 1.19
CA ARG A 89 1.13 22.33 1.28
C ARG A 89 0.80 20.97 0.70
N MET A 90 0.33 20.07 1.54
CA MET A 90 -0.10 18.73 1.14
C MET A 90 -1.61 18.67 1.05
N GLU A 91 -2.10 18.03 -0.01
CA GLU A 91 -3.50 17.77 -0.26
C GLU A 91 -3.70 16.33 -0.70
N TRP A 92 -4.61 15.63 -0.04
CA TRP A 92 -5.11 14.35 -0.50
C TRP A 92 -6.42 14.56 -1.22
N VAL A 93 -6.51 14.08 -2.46
CA VAL A 93 -7.70 14.27 -3.30
C VAL A 93 -8.16 12.95 -3.88
N ARG A 94 -9.46 12.78 -4.02
CA ARG A 94 -10.03 11.70 -4.83
C ARG A 94 -10.21 12.19 -6.25
N ALA A 95 -9.66 11.47 -7.23
CA ALA A 95 -9.80 11.81 -8.63
C ALA A 95 -11.28 11.77 -9.05
N GLY A 96 -11.69 12.66 -9.97
CA GLY A 96 -13.07 12.72 -10.43
C GLY A 96 -13.97 13.75 -9.72
N GLY A 97 -13.41 14.62 -8.86
CA GLY A 97 -14.09 15.86 -8.46
C GLY A 97 -14.80 15.86 -7.11
N PHE A 98 -14.56 14.86 -6.25
CA PHE A 98 -15.17 14.78 -4.90
C PHE A 98 -14.53 15.71 -3.84
N GLY A 99 -13.74 16.70 -4.26
CA GLY A 99 -13.09 17.65 -3.37
C GLY A 99 -11.81 17.13 -2.70
N VAL A 100 -11.22 17.98 -1.87
CA VAL A 100 -10.01 17.66 -1.11
C VAL A 100 -10.41 16.89 0.15
N LEU A 101 -9.83 15.73 0.38
CA LEU A 101 -10.13 14.89 1.56
C LEU A 101 -9.45 15.45 2.81
N CYS A 102 -8.20 15.88 2.63
CA CYS A 102 -7.41 16.51 3.68
C CYS A 102 -6.43 17.50 3.07
N ALA A 103 -6.25 18.64 3.72
CA ALA A 103 -5.24 19.63 3.36
C ALA A 103 -4.53 20.13 4.61
N THR A 104 -3.21 20.24 4.55
CA THR A 104 -2.41 20.82 5.65
C THR A 104 -1.11 21.44 5.13
N ARG A 105 -0.46 22.23 5.98
CA ARG A 105 0.91 22.69 5.76
C ARG A 105 1.88 21.89 6.61
N LEU A 106 3.00 21.51 6.02
CA LEU A 106 4.02 20.64 6.61
C LEU A 106 5.39 21.31 6.45
N HIS A 107 6.21 21.24 7.49
CA HIS A 107 7.64 21.50 7.36
C HIS A 107 8.37 20.18 7.11
N LEU A 108 9.30 20.17 6.15
CA LEU A 108 10.01 18.94 5.75
C LEU A 108 10.80 18.30 6.90
N GLY A 109 11.28 19.09 7.87
CA GLY A 109 12.06 18.60 9.01
C GLY A 109 11.27 18.32 10.29
N ILE A 110 9.97 18.60 10.33
CA ILE A 110 9.17 18.52 11.56
C ILE A 110 8.10 17.44 11.38
N PRO A 111 8.22 16.28 12.07
CA PRO A 111 7.17 15.27 12.08
C PRO A 111 5.87 15.84 12.65
N LEU A 112 4.75 15.47 12.07
CA LEU A 112 3.44 15.69 12.67
C LEU A 112 2.81 14.31 12.96
N PRO A 113 2.47 14.03 14.23
CA PRO A 113 1.72 12.83 14.55
C PRO A 113 0.34 12.87 13.88
N LEU A 114 -0.38 11.76 13.99
CA LEU A 114 -1.75 11.62 13.48
C LEU A 114 -2.62 12.82 13.89
N PHE A 115 -3.16 13.53 12.89
CA PHE A 115 -4.11 14.61 13.09
C PHE A 115 -5.37 14.38 12.24
N SER A 116 -6.51 14.78 12.79
CA SER A 116 -7.81 14.64 12.12
C SER A 116 -8.06 15.79 11.16
N CYS A 117 -8.51 15.47 9.94
CA CYS A 117 -8.83 16.48 8.93
C CYS A 117 -10.29 16.95 9.12
N PRO A 118 -10.54 18.24 9.44
CA PRO A 118 -11.82 18.65 10.01
C PRO A 118 -12.96 18.88 8.99
N HIS A 119 -12.70 18.80 7.68
CA HIS A 119 -13.57 19.52 6.73
C HIS A 119 -14.33 18.70 5.69
N HIS A 120 -14.02 17.41 5.47
CA HIS A 120 -14.62 16.68 4.34
C HIS A 120 -15.03 15.24 4.64
N VAL A 121 -14.14 14.41 5.20
CA VAL A 121 -14.45 13.00 5.48
C VAL A 121 -14.27 12.71 6.97
N PRO A 122 -15.35 12.37 7.71
CA PRO A 122 -15.27 12.07 9.13
C PRO A 122 -14.24 10.99 9.43
N GLY A 123 -13.44 11.20 10.48
CA GLY A 123 -12.46 10.22 10.92
C GLY A 123 -11.21 10.08 10.04
N THR A 124 -11.10 10.84 8.94
CA THR A 124 -9.88 10.88 8.13
C THR A 124 -8.73 11.48 8.92
N GLN A 125 -7.61 10.76 8.94
CA GLN A 125 -6.41 11.16 9.67
C GLN A 125 -5.23 11.26 8.71
N LEU A 126 -4.33 12.19 8.99
CA LEU A 126 -3.07 12.31 8.27
C LEU A 126 -1.92 12.25 9.28
N ALA A 127 -0.88 11.51 8.93
CA ALA A 127 0.40 11.51 9.63
C ALA A 127 1.51 11.97 8.68
N TRP A 128 2.50 12.68 9.24
CA TRP A 128 3.67 13.14 8.52
C TRP A 128 4.94 12.71 9.25
N GLN A 129 5.66 11.77 8.67
CA GLN A 129 6.97 11.31 9.13
C GLN A 129 7.94 11.45 7.95
N PRO A 130 8.54 12.63 7.75
CA PRO A 130 9.32 12.92 6.55
C PRO A 130 10.34 11.81 6.22
N PRO A 131 10.45 11.40 4.93
CA PRO A 131 9.77 11.96 3.75
C PRO A 131 8.36 11.41 3.48
N TRP A 132 7.76 10.66 4.42
CA TRP A 132 6.52 9.91 4.21
C TRP A 132 5.30 10.61 4.81
N ALA A 133 4.21 10.63 4.04
CA ALA A 133 2.89 11.01 4.50
C ALA A 133 1.92 9.84 4.34
N THR A 134 1.09 9.63 5.37
CA THR A 134 0.10 8.56 5.39
C THR A 134 -1.29 9.13 5.65
N LEU A 135 -2.21 8.92 4.72
CA LEU A 135 -3.63 9.22 4.90
C LEU A 135 -4.37 7.95 5.32
N SER A 136 -5.03 8.01 6.46
CA SER A 136 -5.85 6.92 6.99
C SER A 136 -7.33 7.20 6.79
N LEU A 137 -8.02 6.27 6.15
CA LEU A 137 -9.47 6.29 5.92
C LEU A 137 -10.10 5.12 6.70
N PRO A 138 -10.74 5.36 7.86
CA PRO A 138 -11.38 4.31 8.62
C PRO A 138 -12.78 3.99 8.09
N GLN A 139 -13.24 2.75 8.32
CA GLN A 139 -14.61 2.30 8.02
C GLN A 139 -15.04 2.47 6.56
N VAL A 140 -14.14 2.19 5.63
CA VAL A 140 -14.36 2.41 4.20
C VAL A 140 -15.56 1.63 3.66
N GLN A 141 -16.28 2.25 2.74
CA GLN A 141 -17.48 1.72 2.11
C GLN A 141 -17.28 1.54 0.61
N GLY A 142 -18.16 0.78 -0.06
CA GLY A 142 -18.08 0.54 -1.50
C GLY A 142 -17.99 1.84 -2.33
N ASN A 143 -18.68 2.89 -1.90
CA ASN A 143 -18.69 4.22 -2.53
C ASN A 143 -17.38 5.01 -2.35
N ASP A 144 -16.47 4.57 -1.48
CA ASP A 144 -15.14 5.16 -1.31
C ASP A 144 -14.16 4.64 -2.37
N SER A 145 -14.49 3.58 -3.12
CA SER A 145 -13.62 3.05 -4.17
C SER A 145 -13.27 4.10 -5.24
N GLY A 146 -12.02 4.17 -5.66
CA GLY A 146 -11.56 5.05 -6.73
C GLY A 146 -10.10 5.43 -6.58
N ARG A 147 -9.62 6.32 -7.45
CA ARG A 147 -8.22 6.76 -7.44
C ARG A 147 -7.98 7.91 -6.46
N TYR A 148 -7.01 7.74 -5.58
CA TYR A 148 -6.58 8.73 -4.61
C TYR A 148 -5.21 9.29 -4.98
N LEU A 149 -5.06 10.62 -4.94
CA LEU A 149 -3.84 11.33 -5.33
C LEU A 149 -3.30 12.15 -4.16
N CYS A 150 -1.99 12.06 -3.96
CA CYS A 150 -1.22 12.93 -3.07
C CYS A 150 -0.70 14.10 -3.93
N ARG A 151 -1.22 15.30 -3.70
CA ARG A 151 -0.76 16.53 -4.34
C ARG A 151 0.04 17.34 -3.33
N VAL A 152 1.27 17.69 -3.70
CA VAL A 152 2.16 18.48 -2.86
C VAL A 152 2.54 19.74 -3.61
N THR A 153 2.43 20.88 -2.93
CA THR A 153 2.95 22.16 -3.39
C THR A 153 4.05 22.60 -2.45
N LEU A 154 5.26 22.80 -2.99
CA LEU A 154 6.35 23.50 -2.31
C LEU A 154 6.00 24.99 -2.30
N GLU A 155 5.71 25.55 -1.13
CA GLU A 155 5.39 26.99 -0.95
C GLU A 155 6.68 27.81 -0.74
N ILE A 156 7.67 27.27 -0.03
CA ILE A 156 8.96 27.91 0.25
C ILE A 156 10.07 26.87 0.10
N PRO A 157 11.24 27.19 -0.48
CA PRO A 157 11.63 28.50 -1.02
C PRO A 157 11.33 28.71 -2.51
N ARG A 158 11.11 27.63 -3.26
CA ARG A 158 10.82 27.67 -4.70
C ARG A 158 9.43 27.09 -4.93
N HIS A 159 8.56 27.85 -5.57
CA HIS A 159 7.21 27.36 -5.83
C HIS A 159 7.25 26.21 -6.83
N GLY A 160 6.59 25.10 -6.50
CA GLY A 160 6.50 23.94 -7.37
C GLY A 160 5.37 23.02 -6.91
N THR A 161 4.77 22.29 -7.83
CA THR A 161 3.71 21.32 -7.51
C THR A 161 4.04 19.99 -8.16
N ALA A 162 3.90 18.93 -7.38
CA ALA A 162 4.00 17.56 -7.88
C ALA A 162 2.82 16.76 -7.35
N THR A 163 2.39 15.78 -8.14
CA THR A 163 1.32 14.86 -7.77
C THR A 163 1.84 13.45 -7.94
N GLY A 164 1.58 12.59 -6.97
CA GLY A 164 1.95 11.19 -7.11
C GLY A 164 1.12 10.47 -8.16
N ASN A 165 1.56 9.26 -8.53
CA ASN A 165 0.86 8.42 -9.50
C ASN A 165 -0.50 7.92 -8.99
N GLY A 166 -0.80 8.11 -7.70
CA GLY A 166 -2.04 7.70 -7.08
C GLY A 166 -2.15 6.22 -6.79
N THR A 167 -3.17 5.92 -5.99
CA THR A 167 -3.55 4.58 -5.57
C THR A 167 -5.01 4.35 -5.96
N GLU A 168 -5.27 3.31 -6.74
CA GLU A 168 -6.63 2.84 -7.03
C GLU A 168 -7.14 1.99 -5.87
N LEU A 169 -8.06 2.54 -5.07
CA LEU A 169 -8.70 1.81 -3.97
C LEU A 169 -9.92 1.05 -4.49
N ARG A 170 -9.97 -0.26 -4.26
CA ARG A 170 -11.16 -1.08 -4.47
C ARG A 170 -11.69 -1.59 -3.14
N VAL A 171 -12.90 -1.16 -2.79
CA VAL A 171 -13.59 -1.66 -1.61
C VAL A 171 -14.55 -2.78 -2.04
N THR A 172 -14.28 -3.99 -1.57
CA THR A 172 -15.09 -5.18 -1.88
C THR A 172 -16.01 -5.52 -0.70
N PRO A 173 -17.21 -6.08 -0.94
CA PRO A 173 -18.01 -6.63 0.13
C PRO A 173 -17.20 -7.71 0.85
N GLY A 174 -17.17 -7.67 2.19
CA GLY A 174 -16.68 -8.81 2.95
C GLY A 174 -17.52 -10.03 2.60
N THR A 175 -16.89 -11.14 2.22
CA THR A 175 -17.62 -12.41 2.10
C THR A 175 -18.17 -12.74 3.49
N ALA A 176 -19.47 -13.04 3.58
CA ALA A 176 -20.21 -13.31 4.83
C ALA A 176 -19.65 -14.46 5.69
N TRP A 177 -18.50 -15.04 5.33
CA TRP A 177 -17.80 -16.12 6.00
C TRP A 177 -16.69 -15.64 6.94
N ASP A 178 -16.21 -14.40 6.79
CA ASP A 178 -15.26 -13.79 7.72
C ASP A 178 -16.01 -13.01 8.79
N CYS A 179 -16.57 -13.76 9.73
CA CYS A 179 -16.86 -13.28 11.07
C CYS A 179 -16.26 -14.28 12.06
N PRO A 180 -15.20 -13.91 12.81
CA PRO A 180 -14.94 -14.56 14.08
C PRO A 180 -16.02 -14.10 15.05
N GLY A 181 -17.11 -14.87 15.11
CA GLY A 181 -18.08 -14.81 16.20
C GLY A 181 -19.33 -13.98 15.96
N ARG A 182 -20.26 -14.46 15.12
CA ARG A 182 -21.69 -14.42 15.48
C ARG A 182 -22.48 -15.43 14.63
N LEU A 183 -23.12 -16.37 15.31
CA LEU A 183 -23.98 -17.39 14.73
C LEU A 183 -25.06 -16.77 13.83
N HIS A 184 -25.23 -17.35 12.64
CA HIS A 184 -26.43 -17.21 11.82
C HIS A 184 -27.65 -17.59 12.67
N ALA A 185 -28.48 -16.60 13.05
CA ALA A 185 -29.83 -16.86 13.50
C ALA A 185 -30.69 -17.21 12.27
N ALA A 186 -30.61 -18.46 11.83
CA ALA A 186 -31.56 -19.03 10.90
C ALA A 186 -32.86 -19.36 11.65
N TRP A 187 -33.69 -18.36 11.94
CA TRP A 187 -35.09 -18.62 12.29
C TRP A 187 -35.90 -18.73 11.01
N ARG A 188 -36.16 -19.99 10.63
CA ARG A 188 -37.19 -20.38 9.68
C ARG A 188 -38.52 -19.76 10.11
N GLY A 189 -39.09 -18.91 9.27
CA GLY A 189 -40.51 -18.60 9.31
C GLY A 189 -41.29 -19.86 8.97
N ALA A 190 -41.96 -20.44 9.96
CA ALA A 190 -43.07 -21.37 9.72
C ALA A 190 -44.35 -20.53 9.69
N ARG A 191 -44.84 -20.27 8.46
CA ARG A 191 -46.24 -19.88 8.20
C ARG A 191 -47.16 -21.02 8.61
N GLY A 192 -48.36 -20.64 9.03
CA GLY A 192 -49.35 -21.49 9.64
C GLY A 192 -49.99 -22.55 8.74
N GLY A 193 -50.91 -23.28 9.37
CA GLY A 193 -51.77 -24.29 8.75
C GLY A 193 -52.38 -25.14 9.87
N GLY A 194 -53.60 -24.78 10.27
CA GLY A 194 -54.37 -25.59 11.22
C GLY A 194 -54.94 -26.85 10.56
N THR A 195 -55.20 -27.87 11.37
CA THR A 195 -56.30 -28.82 11.20
C THR A 195 -56.64 -29.40 12.56
N ALA A 196 -57.94 -29.50 12.80
CA ALA A 196 -58.56 -30.07 13.98
C ALA A 196 -58.29 -31.57 14.11
N GLU A 197 -58.16 -32.05 15.36
CA GLU A 197 -58.75 -33.33 15.74
C GLU A 197 -58.93 -33.35 17.26
N GLY A 198 -60.19 -33.51 17.69
CA GLY A 198 -60.53 -33.70 19.09
C GLY A 198 -60.30 -35.14 19.50
N PHE A 199 -59.89 -35.35 20.74
CA PHE A 199 -60.17 -36.61 21.44
C PHE A 199 -60.38 -36.36 22.94
N ARG A 200 -61.52 -36.89 23.38
CA ARG A 200 -62.11 -36.95 24.73
C ARG A 200 -61.30 -37.94 25.58
N GLU A 201 -61.07 -37.75 26.87
CA GLU A 201 -61.74 -38.38 28.04
C GLU A 201 -60.62 -38.36 29.13
N GLY A 202 -60.81 -37.93 30.37
CA GLY A 202 -61.72 -38.48 31.37
C GLY A 202 -60.89 -39.28 32.41
N HIS A 203 -60.58 -38.64 33.55
CA HIS A 203 -60.56 -39.15 34.94
C HIS A 203 -59.68 -38.28 35.86
#